data_AF-A0A1J0W1E0-F1
#
_entry.id   AF-A0A1J0W1E0-F1
#
_cell.length_a   1.000
_cell.length_b   1.000
_cell.length_c   1.000
_cell.angle_alpha   90.00
_cell.angle_beta   90.00
_cell.angle_gamma   90.00
#
_symmetry.space_group_name_H-M   'P 1'
#
loop_
_entity.id
_entity.type
_entity.pdbx_description
1 polymer ?
#
loop_
_entity_poly.entity_id
_entity_poly.type
_entity_poly.pdbx_seq_one_letter_code
_entity_poly.pdbx_strand_id
1 'polypeptide(L)'
;MSRVVSRIPESSADGAILRLTRSANTGRLWLAVAAALAVRPGPPRRAALRGVIALGGTSFAVNLVLKTLIPRRRPPAELMPLGRRLVDTPISSSFPSGHSANAAAFATAVALESPRAALAVAPVAAAVAYSRVHTGAHWPSDVLVGAAVGTGVALTTRRWWPIRESDEADAHAVHDAPVLAEGKGLLLLINPRSGDAAYDPTADIAEAMPAATLLQTASGRDAIDQLQEAIDPSIVAVGAAGGDGTIAAAAAVAISNKLPLVVVPTGTLNHFARDLGVYDLREVVDATGTGEAVEVDIATVEFDTPDGPRTHHLINTASIGAYPELVRLREKWEDRWGKWPAFAAALVVTLRRAEPIRARIDDRWHDLWFLFVGNGPYHPHGAVPAFRSRLDEGLLDVRWLRADVRFSRTRAVLALMVAAIGHSRVYGERQMRELTVALDAPAPVAADGEVVGTSHTLRFAIAGRVAAYRRDEDNPRWENRARPHHRRPLAWLTDRRR
;
A
#
# COMPACT_ATOMS: atom_id res chain seq x y z
N MET A 1 -29.36 24.42 -22.58
CA MET A 1 -28.07 23.99 -23.16
C MET A 1 -28.21 23.30 -24.53
N SER A 2 -28.98 22.23 -24.74
CA SER A 2 -29.06 21.61 -26.09
C SER A 2 -29.59 22.56 -27.19
N ARG A 3 -30.58 23.41 -26.87
CA ARG A 3 -31.04 24.51 -27.75
C ARG A 3 -30.03 25.66 -27.93
N VAL A 4 -29.05 25.76 -27.04
CA VAL A 4 -27.98 26.76 -27.10
C VAL A 4 -26.86 26.23 -28.00
N VAL A 5 -26.50 24.95 -27.82
CA VAL A 5 -25.52 24.24 -28.65
C VAL A 5 -26.00 24.10 -30.09
N SER A 6 -27.30 23.89 -30.33
CA SER A 6 -27.87 23.88 -31.68
C SER A 6 -27.75 25.23 -32.42
N ARG A 7 -27.55 26.34 -31.70
CA ARG A 7 -27.40 27.68 -32.28
C ARG A 7 -25.94 28.03 -32.63
N ILE A 8 -24.99 27.18 -32.26
CA ILE A 8 -23.58 27.39 -32.63
C ILE A 8 -23.45 27.16 -34.15
N PRO A 9 -22.86 28.07 -34.94
CA PRO A 9 -22.70 27.89 -36.39
C PRO A 9 -21.86 26.66 -36.72
N GLU A 10 -22.14 25.96 -37.83
CA GLU A 10 -21.32 24.84 -38.30
C GLU A 10 -19.87 25.30 -38.55
N SER A 11 -18.91 24.43 -38.26
CA SER A 11 -17.49 24.75 -38.38
C SER A 11 -16.66 23.54 -38.80
N SER A 12 -15.43 23.77 -39.25
CA SER A 12 -14.46 22.69 -39.54
C SER A 12 -14.14 21.82 -38.32
N ALA A 13 -14.37 22.32 -37.10
CA ALA A 13 -14.20 21.56 -35.87
C ALA A 13 -15.25 20.43 -35.70
N ASP A 14 -16.42 20.54 -36.34
CA ASP A 14 -17.52 19.59 -36.19
C ASP A 14 -17.10 18.18 -36.69
N GLY A 15 -16.32 18.12 -37.77
CA GLY A 15 -15.74 16.87 -38.28
C GLY A 15 -14.75 16.23 -37.30
N ALA A 16 -13.94 17.04 -36.62
CA ALA A 16 -13.01 16.56 -35.59
C ALA A 16 -13.77 16.03 -34.36
N ILE A 17 -14.84 16.72 -33.93
CA ILE A 17 -15.70 16.30 -32.82
C ILE A 17 -16.42 14.98 -33.16
N LEU A 18 -16.88 14.82 -34.40
CA LEU A 18 -17.46 13.56 -34.88
C LEU A 18 -16.46 12.40 -34.86
N ARG A 19 -15.20 12.62 -35.24
CA ARG A 19 -14.15 11.60 -35.14
C ARG A 19 -13.85 11.26 -33.68
N LEU A 20 -13.77 12.27 -32.80
CA LEU A 20 -13.53 12.09 -31.37
C LEU A 20 -14.64 11.27 -30.69
N THR A 21 -15.91 11.56 -30.99
CA THR A 21 -17.00 10.76 -30.40
C THR A 21 -16.99 9.32 -30.90
N ARG A 22 -16.54 9.05 -32.13
CA ARG A 22 -16.44 7.69 -32.68
C ARG A 22 -15.26 6.92 -32.09
N SER A 23 -14.12 7.56 -31.87
CA SER A 23 -12.95 6.91 -31.25
C SER A 23 -13.21 6.52 -29.79
N ALA A 24 -14.09 7.24 -29.10
CA ALA A 24 -14.56 6.91 -27.76
C ALA A 24 -15.56 5.74 -27.71
N ASN A 25 -16.01 5.20 -28.85
CA ASN A 25 -16.88 4.03 -28.87
C ASN A 25 -16.17 2.80 -28.29
N THR A 26 -16.95 1.97 -27.60
CA THR A 26 -16.50 0.69 -27.00
C THR A 26 -15.27 0.79 -26.10
N GLY A 27 -14.91 2.00 -25.64
CA GLY A 27 -13.75 2.24 -24.77
C GLY A 27 -12.40 2.23 -25.49
N ARG A 28 -12.34 2.14 -26.83
CA ARG A 28 -11.09 1.99 -27.60
C ARG A 28 -10.08 3.11 -27.34
N LEU A 29 -10.54 4.36 -27.34
CA LEU A 29 -9.70 5.52 -27.01
C LEU A 29 -9.02 5.35 -25.65
N TRP A 30 -9.78 4.95 -24.62
CA TRP A 30 -9.26 4.79 -23.27
C TRP A 30 -8.30 3.61 -23.14
N LEU A 31 -8.55 2.51 -23.84
CA LEU A 31 -7.63 1.37 -23.91
C LEU A 31 -6.31 1.73 -24.60
N ALA A 32 -6.34 2.54 -25.66
CA ALA A 32 -5.14 3.03 -26.32
C ALA A 32 -4.32 3.98 -25.41
N VAL A 33 -5.00 4.89 -24.70
CA VAL A 33 -4.34 5.75 -23.70
C VAL A 33 -3.76 4.90 -22.55
N ALA A 34 -4.47 3.88 -22.09
CA ALA A 34 -3.97 2.95 -21.08
C ALA A 34 -2.72 2.21 -21.55
N ALA A 35 -2.72 1.70 -22.79
CA ALA A 35 -1.55 1.04 -23.37
C ALA A 35 -0.33 1.98 -23.42
N ALA A 36 -0.52 3.23 -23.86
CA ALA A 36 0.55 4.23 -23.87
C ALA A 36 1.09 4.54 -22.47
N LEU A 37 0.21 4.66 -21.47
CA LEU A 37 0.61 4.87 -20.08
C LEU A 37 1.33 3.65 -19.49
N ALA A 38 0.97 2.43 -19.91
CA ALA A 38 1.54 1.18 -19.39
C ALA A 38 3.00 0.93 -19.82
N VAL A 39 3.48 1.59 -20.89
CA VAL A 39 4.86 1.49 -21.40
C VAL A 39 5.86 1.88 -20.30
N ARG A 40 5.58 2.95 -19.54
CA ARG A 40 6.49 3.42 -18.47
C ARG A 40 6.14 2.77 -17.13
N PRO A 41 7.10 2.11 -16.44
CA PRO A 41 6.87 1.59 -15.11
C PRO A 41 6.55 2.71 -14.10
N GLY A 42 6.00 2.34 -12.95
CA GLY A 42 5.66 3.29 -11.88
C GLY A 42 4.26 3.91 -12.02
N PRO A 43 4.07 5.18 -11.62
CA PRO A 43 2.74 5.81 -11.56
C PRO A 43 1.91 5.76 -12.85
N PRO A 44 2.49 5.95 -14.06
CA PRO A 44 1.73 5.83 -15.32
C PRO A 44 1.14 4.42 -15.55
N ARG A 45 1.91 3.35 -15.31
CA ARG A 45 1.40 1.98 -15.46
C ARG A 45 0.30 1.65 -14.45
N ARG A 46 0.41 2.13 -13.21
CA ARG A 46 -0.68 1.98 -12.22
C ARG A 46 -1.93 2.75 -12.63
N ALA A 47 -1.75 3.97 -13.16
CA ALA A 47 -2.84 4.80 -13.71
C ALA A 47 -3.58 4.06 -14.84
N ALA A 48 -2.84 3.42 -15.75
CA ALA A 48 -3.41 2.62 -16.82
C ALA A 48 -4.27 1.46 -16.28
N LEU A 49 -3.71 0.66 -15.37
CA LEU A 49 -4.41 -0.50 -14.81
C LEU A 49 -5.67 -0.08 -14.04
N ARG A 50 -5.56 0.91 -13.16
CA ARG A 50 -6.70 1.46 -12.42
C ARG A 50 -7.75 2.07 -13.34
N GLY A 51 -7.33 2.72 -14.42
CA GLY A 51 -8.21 3.27 -15.46
C GLY A 51 -9.01 2.19 -16.19
N VAL A 52 -8.38 1.07 -16.57
CA VAL A 52 -9.05 -0.07 -17.22
C VAL A 52 -10.06 -0.73 -16.28
N ILE A 53 -9.69 -0.92 -15.01
CA ILE A 53 -10.59 -1.44 -13.97
C ILE A 53 -11.82 -0.53 -13.82
N ALA A 54 -11.59 0.79 -13.68
CA ALA A 54 -12.68 1.77 -13.56
C ALA A 54 -13.58 1.81 -14.80
N LEU A 55 -13.00 1.65 -16.00
CA LEU A 55 -13.73 1.56 -17.27
C LEU A 55 -14.66 0.33 -17.31
N GLY A 56 -14.15 -0.84 -16.87
CA GLY A 56 -14.93 -2.07 -16.77
C GLY A 56 -16.09 -1.94 -15.77
N GLY A 57 -15.80 -1.47 -14.56
CA GLY A 57 -16.81 -1.24 -13.52
C GLY A 57 -17.88 -0.23 -13.93
N THR A 58 -17.50 0.85 -14.60
CA THR A 58 -18.43 1.88 -15.08
C THR A 58 -19.30 1.35 -16.22
N SER A 59 -18.71 0.59 -17.14
CA SER A 59 -19.45 -0.03 -18.24
C SER A 59 -20.49 -1.03 -17.73
N PHE A 60 -20.16 -1.80 -16.68
CA PHE A 60 -21.10 -2.68 -15.99
C PHE A 60 -22.24 -1.88 -15.33
N ALA A 61 -21.90 -0.91 -14.48
CA ALA A 61 -22.89 -0.11 -13.74
C ALA A 61 -23.83 0.67 -14.66
N VAL A 62 -23.30 1.33 -15.69
CA VAL A 62 -24.11 2.16 -16.59
C VAL A 62 -24.95 1.31 -17.55
N ASN A 63 -24.35 0.33 -18.22
CA ASN A 63 -25.07 -0.38 -19.30
C ASN A 63 -25.99 -1.48 -18.79
N LEU A 64 -25.64 -2.17 -17.70
CA LEU A 64 -26.46 -3.28 -17.20
C LEU A 64 -27.45 -2.86 -16.10
N VAL A 65 -27.14 -1.80 -15.33
CA VAL A 65 -27.97 -1.39 -14.19
C VAL A 65 -28.71 -0.09 -14.48
N LEU A 66 -28.02 1.02 -14.73
CA LEU A 66 -28.69 2.32 -14.76
C LEU A 66 -29.57 2.53 -16.01
N LYS A 67 -29.10 2.08 -17.18
CA LYS A 67 -29.86 2.21 -18.44
C LYS A 67 -31.12 1.36 -18.48
N THR A 68 -31.17 0.26 -17.73
CA THR A 68 -32.33 -0.64 -17.64
C THR A 68 -33.38 -0.09 -16.68
N LEU A 69 -32.97 0.69 -15.67
CA LEU A 69 -33.87 1.26 -14.66
C LEU A 69 -34.51 2.60 -15.08
N ILE A 70 -33.80 3.42 -15.86
CA ILE A 70 -34.26 4.78 -16.20
C ILE A 70 -34.29 4.96 -17.73
N PRO A 71 -35.43 4.62 -18.38
CA PRO A 71 -35.60 4.86 -19.80
C PRO A 71 -35.73 6.37 -20.07
N ARG A 72 -34.83 6.92 -20.90
CA ARG A 72 -34.88 8.32 -21.33
C ARG A 72 -34.71 8.45 -22.83
N ARG A 73 -35.56 9.28 -23.45
CA ARG A 73 -35.47 9.63 -24.87
C ARG A 73 -34.29 10.58 -25.12
N ARG A 74 -33.56 10.31 -26.21
CA ARG A 74 -32.45 11.16 -26.69
C ARG A 74 -32.97 12.53 -27.17
N PRO A 75 -32.12 13.57 -27.22
CA PRO A 75 -32.47 14.83 -27.87
C PRO A 75 -32.91 14.58 -29.33
N PRO A 76 -33.95 15.28 -29.83
CA PRO A 76 -34.38 15.14 -31.21
C PRO A 76 -33.25 15.50 -32.18
N ALA A 77 -32.90 14.57 -33.08
CA ALA A 77 -31.82 14.77 -34.05
C ALA A 77 -32.10 15.97 -34.99
N GLU A 78 -33.38 16.26 -35.25
CA GLU A 78 -33.85 17.38 -36.05
C GLU A 78 -33.40 18.75 -35.53
N LEU A 79 -33.14 18.86 -34.22
CA LEU A 79 -32.65 20.09 -33.60
C LEU A 79 -31.15 20.35 -33.89
N MET A 80 -30.42 19.41 -34.48
CA MET A 80 -28.99 19.56 -34.81
C MET A 80 -28.78 19.76 -36.32
N PRO A 81 -27.81 20.59 -36.73
CA PRO A 81 -27.36 20.66 -38.13
C PRO A 81 -26.92 19.30 -38.69
N LEU A 82 -27.12 19.06 -39.98
CA LEU A 82 -26.84 17.77 -40.63
C LEU A 82 -25.37 17.35 -40.46
N GLY A 83 -24.43 18.29 -40.51
CA GLY A 83 -22.99 18.05 -40.34
C GLY A 83 -22.58 17.61 -38.92
N ARG A 84 -23.50 17.61 -37.95
CA ARG A 84 -23.24 17.25 -36.54
C ARG A 84 -23.95 16.00 -36.06
N ARG A 85 -24.88 15.47 -36.85
CA ARG A 85 -25.68 14.31 -36.45
C ARG A 85 -24.85 13.04 -36.49
N LEU A 86 -25.03 12.19 -35.48
CA LEU A 86 -24.57 10.80 -35.55
C LEU A 86 -25.52 10.02 -36.47
N VAL A 87 -24.96 9.40 -37.50
CA VAL A 87 -25.72 8.60 -38.47
C VAL A 87 -26.31 7.34 -37.81
N ASP A 88 -25.54 6.69 -36.93
CA ASP A 88 -25.99 5.53 -36.16
C ASP A 88 -26.37 5.94 -34.73
N THR A 89 -27.67 6.10 -34.48
CA THR A 89 -28.17 6.38 -33.13
C THR A 89 -28.53 5.08 -32.39
N PRO A 90 -27.99 4.83 -31.18
CA PRO A 90 -28.35 3.63 -30.43
C PRO A 90 -29.81 3.68 -29.96
N ILE A 91 -30.51 2.55 -30.11
CA ILE A 91 -31.91 2.34 -29.70
C ILE A 91 -32.05 2.30 -28.16
N SER A 92 -30.95 2.09 -27.44
CA SER A 92 -30.91 2.05 -25.97
C SER A 92 -31.06 3.42 -25.32
N SER A 93 -31.50 3.42 -24.04
CA SER A 93 -31.73 4.62 -23.21
C SER A 93 -30.59 5.65 -23.33
N SER A 94 -30.97 6.93 -23.40
CA SER A 94 -30.01 8.04 -23.39
C SER A 94 -29.38 8.26 -22.02
N PHE A 95 -29.98 7.76 -20.95
CA PHE A 95 -29.57 8.07 -19.58
C PHE A 95 -28.96 6.85 -18.85
N PRO A 96 -27.84 7.04 -18.12
CA PRO A 96 -26.88 8.13 -18.26
C PRO A 96 -25.94 7.92 -19.48
N SER A 97 -25.15 8.94 -19.83
CA SER A 97 -24.22 8.82 -20.95
C SER A 97 -23.02 7.93 -20.61
N GLY A 98 -22.93 6.76 -21.25
CA GLY A 98 -21.83 5.81 -21.05
C GLY A 98 -20.46 6.36 -21.48
N HIS A 99 -20.38 7.13 -22.57
CA HIS A 99 -19.12 7.76 -23.01
C HIS A 99 -18.59 8.75 -21.97
N SER A 100 -19.46 9.61 -21.44
CA SER A 100 -19.10 10.57 -20.41
C SER A 100 -18.73 9.89 -19.11
N ALA A 101 -19.44 8.81 -18.74
CA ALA A 101 -19.11 8.03 -17.56
C ALA A 101 -17.74 7.37 -17.69
N ASN A 102 -17.47 6.69 -18.81
CA ASN A 102 -16.19 6.05 -19.07
C ASN A 102 -15.03 7.08 -19.14
N ALA A 103 -15.27 8.25 -19.74
CA ALA A 103 -14.29 9.33 -19.80
C ALA A 103 -13.93 9.87 -18.41
N ALA A 104 -14.94 10.17 -17.59
CA ALA A 104 -14.73 10.66 -16.24
C ALA A 104 -14.09 9.59 -15.33
N ALA A 105 -14.51 8.33 -15.46
CA ALA A 105 -13.94 7.22 -14.71
C ALA A 105 -12.44 7.05 -15.00
N PHE A 106 -12.08 7.01 -16.28
CA PHE A 106 -10.68 6.87 -16.69
C PHE A 106 -9.83 8.07 -16.26
N ALA A 107 -10.28 9.30 -16.54
CA ALA A 107 -9.55 10.50 -16.15
C ALA A 107 -9.38 10.64 -14.63
N THR A 108 -10.41 10.32 -13.84
CA THR A 108 -10.34 10.31 -12.38
C THR A 108 -9.36 9.25 -11.90
N ALA A 109 -9.42 8.01 -12.43
CA ALA A 109 -8.50 6.95 -12.07
C ALA A 109 -7.03 7.30 -12.41
N VAL A 110 -6.80 7.97 -13.53
CA VAL A 110 -5.46 8.49 -13.88
C VAL A 110 -5.03 9.58 -12.89
N ALA A 111 -5.91 10.51 -12.51
CA ALA A 111 -5.59 11.58 -11.57
C ALA A 111 -5.21 11.06 -10.19
N LEU A 112 -5.86 9.99 -9.72
CA LEU A 112 -5.53 9.32 -8.46
C LEU A 112 -4.10 8.77 -8.44
N GLU A 113 -3.61 8.24 -9.57
CA GLU A 113 -2.29 7.60 -9.67
C GLU A 113 -1.16 8.53 -10.16
N SER A 114 -1.48 9.40 -11.11
CA SER A 114 -0.54 10.32 -11.75
C SER A 114 -1.24 11.63 -12.12
N PRO A 115 -1.25 12.62 -11.20
CA PRO A 115 -1.82 13.94 -11.46
C PRO A 115 -1.24 14.61 -12.71
N ARG A 116 0.06 14.44 -12.97
CA ARG A 116 0.73 14.97 -14.17
C ARG A 116 0.18 14.36 -15.46
N ALA A 117 -0.03 13.04 -15.50
CA ALA A 117 -0.65 12.41 -16.67
C ALA A 117 -2.12 12.84 -16.82
N ALA A 118 -2.82 13.06 -15.70
CA ALA A 118 -4.20 13.53 -15.73
C ALA A 118 -4.34 14.93 -16.34
N LEU A 119 -3.34 15.81 -16.23
CA LEU A 119 -3.35 17.11 -16.94
C LEU A 119 -3.46 16.94 -18.46
N ALA A 120 -2.91 15.85 -19.02
CA ALA A 120 -3.05 15.54 -20.45
C ALA A 120 -4.37 14.79 -20.77
N VAL A 121 -4.82 13.91 -19.87
CA VAL A 121 -6.00 13.05 -20.10
C VAL A 121 -7.32 13.79 -19.84
N ALA A 122 -7.38 14.69 -18.85
CA ALA A 122 -8.59 15.39 -18.46
C ALA A 122 -9.19 16.28 -19.57
N PRO A 123 -8.41 17.05 -20.35
CA PRO A 123 -8.93 17.79 -21.50
C PRO A 123 -9.57 16.88 -22.55
N VAL A 124 -8.98 15.70 -22.81
CA VAL A 124 -9.54 14.71 -23.75
C VAL A 124 -10.87 14.17 -23.22
N ALA A 125 -10.95 13.86 -21.93
CA ALA A 125 -12.20 13.41 -21.30
C ALA A 125 -13.30 14.48 -21.33
N ALA A 126 -12.96 15.74 -21.07
CA ALA A 126 -13.87 16.87 -21.18
C ALA A 126 -14.35 17.05 -22.64
N ALA A 127 -13.45 16.94 -23.62
CA ALA A 127 -13.80 17.03 -25.03
C ALA A 127 -14.73 15.88 -25.47
N VAL A 128 -14.51 14.65 -24.99
CA VAL A 128 -15.41 13.51 -25.22
C VAL A 128 -16.78 13.79 -24.60
N ALA A 129 -16.84 14.26 -23.36
CA ALA A 129 -18.11 14.60 -22.70
C ALA A 129 -18.87 15.70 -23.45
N TYR A 130 -18.18 16.76 -23.86
CA TYR A 130 -18.74 17.85 -24.67
C TYR A 130 -19.26 17.35 -26.03
N SER A 131 -18.52 16.46 -26.70
CA SER A 131 -18.90 15.91 -28.01
C SER A 131 -20.30 15.26 -27.99
N ARG A 132 -20.71 14.68 -26.85
CA ARG A 132 -22.02 14.04 -26.68
C ARG A 132 -23.18 15.04 -26.66
N VAL A 133 -22.94 16.24 -26.14
CA VAL A 133 -23.91 17.34 -26.19
C VAL A 133 -23.87 18.01 -27.56
N HIS A 134 -22.67 18.23 -28.09
CA HIS A 134 -22.42 18.90 -29.37
C HIS A 134 -23.08 18.18 -30.57
N THR A 135 -23.02 16.85 -30.58
CA THR A 135 -23.62 16.00 -31.63
C THR A 135 -25.12 15.72 -31.39
N GLY A 136 -25.71 16.29 -30.33
CA GLY A 136 -27.10 16.03 -29.94
C GLY A 136 -27.36 14.61 -29.45
N ALA A 137 -26.32 13.82 -29.17
CA ALA A 137 -26.45 12.41 -28.83
C ALA A 137 -27.09 12.18 -27.44
N HIS A 138 -26.91 13.14 -26.52
CA HIS A 138 -27.35 13.09 -25.13
C HIS A 138 -27.75 14.48 -24.62
N TRP A 139 -28.62 14.52 -23.60
CA TRP A 139 -28.87 15.76 -22.86
C TRP A 139 -27.65 16.11 -21.98
N PRO A 140 -27.39 17.40 -21.71
CA PRO A 140 -26.34 17.82 -20.78
C PRO A 140 -26.45 17.14 -19.40
N SER A 141 -27.67 16.93 -18.89
CA SER A 141 -27.91 16.18 -17.66
C SER A 141 -27.45 14.71 -17.74
N ASP A 142 -27.60 14.06 -18.90
CA ASP A 142 -27.16 12.67 -19.09
C ASP A 142 -25.63 12.58 -19.04
N VAL A 143 -24.95 13.62 -19.54
CA VAL A 143 -23.49 13.75 -19.52
C VAL A 143 -22.99 14.04 -18.11
N LEU A 144 -23.61 14.97 -17.39
CA LEU A 144 -23.25 15.31 -16.01
C LEU A 144 -23.44 14.13 -15.06
N VAL A 145 -24.59 13.45 -15.12
CA VAL A 145 -24.83 12.25 -14.29
C VAL A 145 -23.91 11.12 -14.71
N GLY A 146 -23.69 10.91 -16.01
CA GLY A 146 -22.70 9.94 -16.48
C GLY A 146 -21.33 10.20 -15.89
N ALA A 147 -20.83 11.43 -15.99
CA ALA A 147 -19.55 11.82 -15.41
C ALA A 147 -19.50 11.59 -13.90
N ALA A 148 -20.55 11.98 -13.16
CA ALA A 148 -20.63 11.76 -11.70
C ALA A 148 -20.57 10.27 -11.33
N VAL A 149 -21.31 9.41 -12.05
CA VAL A 149 -21.25 7.95 -11.86
C VAL A 149 -19.86 7.41 -12.14
N GLY A 150 -19.24 7.82 -13.26
CA GLY A 150 -17.89 7.40 -13.62
C GLY A 150 -16.84 7.80 -12.59
N THR A 151 -16.87 9.06 -12.13
CA THR A 151 -16.02 9.54 -11.04
C THR A 151 -16.26 8.75 -9.76
N GLY A 152 -17.53 8.47 -9.40
CA GLY A 152 -17.87 7.64 -8.25
C GLY A 152 -17.26 6.24 -8.31
N VAL A 153 -17.39 5.55 -9.46
CA VAL A 153 -16.78 4.23 -9.69
C VAL A 153 -15.25 4.28 -9.62
N ALA A 154 -14.63 5.34 -10.15
CA ALA A 154 -13.19 5.51 -10.02
C ALA A 154 -12.77 5.75 -8.56
N LEU A 155 -13.52 6.54 -7.78
CA LEU A 155 -13.21 6.80 -6.38
C LEU A 155 -13.39 5.56 -5.50
N THR A 156 -14.37 4.69 -5.76
CA THR A 156 -14.54 3.44 -5.00
C THR A 156 -13.35 2.49 -5.17
N THR A 157 -12.56 2.61 -6.24
CA THR A 157 -11.30 1.87 -6.36
C THR A 157 -10.31 2.20 -5.23
N ARG A 158 -10.41 3.37 -4.56
CA ARG A 158 -9.53 3.74 -3.43
C ARG A 158 -9.71 2.83 -2.21
N ARG A 159 -10.88 2.19 -2.10
CA ARG A 159 -11.20 1.33 -0.96
C ARG A 159 -10.30 0.10 -0.87
N TRP A 160 -9.85 -0.39 -2.02
CA TRP A 160 -9.03 -1.58 -2.13
C TRP A 160 -7.70 -1.31 -2.81
N TRP A 161 -7.61 -0.31 -3.68
CA TRP A 161 -6.35 0.22 -4.19
C TRP A 161 -6.08 1.58 -3.52
N PRO A 162 -5.63 1.56 -2.24
CA PRO A 162 -5.24 2.78 -1.56
C PRO A 162 -4.07 3.43 -2.30
N ILE A 163 -4.05 4.75 -2.28
CA ILE A 163 -2.98 5.53 -2.87
C ILE A 163 -2.04 5.85 -1.72
N ARG A 164 -0.86 5.25 -1.72
CA ARG A 164 0.18 5.58 -0.75
C ARG A 164 0.75 6.96 -1.12
N GLU A 165 0.60 7.93 -0.22
CA GLU A 165 1.07 9.31 -0.43
C GLU A 165 2.58 9.46 -0.15
N SER A 166 3.09 8.67 0.80
CA SER A 166 4.50 8.50 1.15
C SER A 166 4.78 7.05 1.55
N ASP A 167 6.00 6.58 1.27
CA ASP A 167 6.47 5.32 1.83
C ASP A 167 6.74 5.40 3.34
N GLU A 168 6.94 6.61 3.86
CA GLU A 168 7.16 6.89 5.28
C GLU A 168 5.85 6.91 6.09
N ALA A 169 5.87 6.32 7.28
CA ALA A 169 4.81 6.37 8.26
C ALA A 169 5.01 7.55 9.23
N ASP A 170 3.90 8.12 9.72
CA ASP A 170 3.97 9.18 10.72
C ASP A 170 4.47 8.61 12.07
N ALA A 171 5.16 9.45 12.84
CA ALA A 171 5.63 9.13 14.18
C ALA A 171 5.92 10.41 14.95
N HIS A 172 5.79 10.40 16.28
CA HIS A 172 6.17 11.51 17.15
C HIS A 172 7.68 11.73 17.06
N ALA A 173 8.08 12.99 16.88
CA ALA A 173 9.48 13.39 16.88
C ALA A 173 10.08 13.26 18.29
N VAL A 174 11.34 12.82 18.32
CA VAL A 174 12.17 12.71 19.52
C VAL A 174 13.33 13.68 19.32
N HIS A 175 13.41 14.69 20.19
CA HIS A 175 14.36 15.81 20.06
C HIS A 175 15.57 15.71 21.00
N ASP A 176 15.63 14.68 21.83
CA ASP A 176 16.66 14.44 22.84
C ASP A 176 17.49 13.18 22.57
N ALA A 177 17.43 12.64 21.33
CA ALA A 177 18.31 11.56 20.94
C ALA A 177 19.78 12.05 20.90
N PRO A 178 20.74 11.23 21.34
CA PRO A 178 22.15 11.63 21.40
C PRO A 178 22.69 11.93 20.00
N VAL A 179 23.50 12.98 19.89
CA VAL A 179 24.18 13.30 18.63
C VAL A 179 25.35 12.34 18.43
N LEU A 180 25.32 11.56 17.36
CA LEU A 180 26.37 10.60 16.99
C LEU A 180 27.28 11.19 15.91
N ALA A 181 27.99 12.28 16.22
CA ALA A 181 28.90 12.91 15.28
C ALA A 181 29.93 11.90 14.75
N GLU A 182 29.99 11.73 13.44
CA GLU A 182 30.84 10.73 12.75
C GLU A 182 30.61 9.28 13.24
N GLY A 183 29.45 9.00 13.84
CA GLY A 183 29.10 7.70 14.42
C GLY A 183 29.65 7.45 15.83
N LYS A 184 30.21 8.45 16.51
CA LYS A 184 30.78 8.27 17.85
C LYS A 184 29.74 7.72 18.84
N GLY A 185 30.07 6.59 19.49
CA GLY A 185 29.18 5.93 20.45
C GLY A 185 28.07 5.08 19.82
N LEU A 186 28.10 4.88 18.51
CA LEU A 186 27.24 3.94 17.79
C LEU A 186 27.87 2.54 17.75
N LEU A 187 27.12 1.53 18.19
CA LEU A 187 27.39 0.13 17.87
C LEU A 187 26.53 -0.30 16.67
N LEU A 188 27.15 -0.68 15.55
CA LEU A 188 26.43 -1.04 14.33
C LEU A 188 26.78 -2.47 13.87
N LEU A 189 25.77 -3.35 13.83
CA LEU A 189 25.91 -4.70 13.27
C LEU A 189 25.64 -4.68 11.75
N ILE A 190 26.63 -5.10 10.99
CA ILE A 190 26.60 -5.15 9.53
C ILE A 190 26.41 -6.59 9.09
N ASN A 191 25.44 -6.83 8.21
CA ASN A 191 25.25 -8.12 7.55
C ASN A 191 25.68 -8.01 6.07
N PRO A 192 26.93 -8.40 5.73
CA PRO A 192 27.46 -8.28 4.36
C PRO A 192 26.71 -9.13 3.34
N ARG A 193 25.92 -10.11 3.78
CA ARG A 193 25.15 -11.01 2.92
C ARG A 193 23.71 -10.52 2.68
N SER A 194 23.33 -9.39 3.27
CA SER A 194 22.00 -8.82 3.08
C SER A 194 21.93 -7.99 1.80
N GLY A 195 20.83 -8.10 1.05
CA GLY A 195 20.62 -7.32 -0.16
C GLY A 195 21.33 -7.89 -1.37
N ASP A 196 22.17 -7.08 -2.02
CA ASP A 196 22.95 -7.50 -3.18
C ASP A 196 24.18 -8.30 -2.72
N ALA A 197 24.24 -9.57 -3.13
CA ALA A 197 25.33 -10.46 -2.77
C ALA A 197 26.71 -10.02 -3.31
N ALA A 198 26.74 -9.08 -4.26
CA ALA A 198 27.97 -8.52 -4.81
C ALA A 198 28.45 -7.24 -4.09
N TYR A 199 27.70 -6.71 -3.13
CA TYR A 199 27.99 -5.44 -2.47
C TYR A 199 28.06 -5.60 -0.95
N ASP A 200 29.22 -5.30 -0.36
CA ASP A 200 29.42 -5.21 1.08
C ASP A 200 29.39 -3.74 1.52
N PRO A 201 28.42 -3.30 2.36
CA PRO A 201 28.30 -1.92 2.78
C PRO A 201 29.34 -1.48 3.82
N THR A 202 30.20 -2.38 4.30
CA THR A 202 31.11 -2.11 5.42
C THR A 202 32.06 -0.94 5.16
N ALA A 203 32.66 -0.89 3.96
CA ALA A 203 33.62 0.16 3.62
C ALA A 203 32.95 1.55 3.58
N ASP A 204 31.81 1.65 2.90
CA ASP A 204 31.04 2.89 2.77
C ASP A 204 30.55 3.39 4.13
N ILE A 205 30.12 2.49 5.01
CA ILE A 205 29.72 2.82 6.39
C ILE A 205 30.92 3.31 7.20
N ALA A 206 32.07 2.64 7.11
CA ALA A 206 33.28 3.03 7.83
C ALA A 206 33.81 4.39 7.36
N GLU A 207 33.70 4.71 6.08
CA GLU A 207 34.04 6.02 5.54
C GLU A 207 33.08 7.11 6.04
N ALA A 208 31.77 6.82 6.04
CA ALA A 208 30.74 7.78 6.44
C ALA A 208 30.65 8.01 7.95
N MET A 209 30.96 7.00 8.76
CA MET A 209 30.87 7.00 10.23
C MET A 209 32.14 6.41 10.86
N PRO A 210 33.30 7.07 10.72
CA PRO A 210 34.60 6.53 11.12
C PRO A 210 34.78 6.32 12.63
N ALA A 211 33.94 6.94 13.46
CA ALA A 211 33.98 6.80 14.91
C ALA A 211 32.97 5.76 15.45
N ALA A 212 32.25 5.05 14.58
CA ALA A 212 31.33 3.98 14.97
C ALA A 212 32.07 2.66 15.27
N THR A 213 31.57 1.92 16.25
CA THR A 213 31.98 0.54 16.52
C THR A 213 31.23 -0.38 15.57
N LEU A 214 31.94 -0.92 14.57
CA LEU A 214 31.36 -1.78 13.54
C LEU A 214 31.59 -3.25 13.86
N LEU A 215 30.52 -4.05 13.82
CA LEU A 215 30.57 -5.50 13.93
C LEU A 215 30.03 -6.13 12.66
N GLN A 216 30.63 -7.22 12.19
CA GLN A 216 30.05 -8.01 11.12
C GLN A 216 29.36 -9.25 11.69
N THR A 217 28.24 -9.66 11.10
CA THR A 217 27.55 -10.90 11.46
C THR A 217 28.47 -12.11 11.26
N ALA A 218 28.74 -12.85 12.33
CA ALA A 218 29.43 -14.13 12.26
C ALA A 218 28.46 -15.28 11.92
N SER A 219 28.89 -16.18 11.04
CA SER A 219 28.10 -17.37 10.70
C SER A 219 27.88 -18.27 11.93
N GLY A 220 26.64 -18.71 12.14
CA GLY A 220 26.30 -19.63 13.24
C GLY A 220 26.19 -18.97 14.62
N ARG A 221 26.36 -17.65 14.71
CA ARG A 221 26.08 -16.86 15.92
C ARG A 221 24.79 -16.08 15.76
N ASP A 222 24.04 -15.96 16.84
CA ASP A 222 22.86 -15.11 16.87
C ASP A 222 23.27 -13.62 16.82
N ALA A 223 22.49 -12.81 16.11
CA ALA A 223 22.77 -11.39 15.92
C ALA A 223 22.52 -10.56 17.18
N ILE A 224 21.52 -10.94 17.99
CA ILE A 224 21.19 -10.31 19.27
C ILE A 224 22.34 -10.56 20.25
N ASP A 225 22.82 -11.81 20.34
CA ASP A 225 23.93 -12.17 21.24
C ASP A 225 25.20 -11.37 20.92
N GLN A 226 25.57 -11.30 19.63
CA GLN A 226 26.74 -10.53 19.17
C GLN A 226 26.65 -9.04 19.52
N LEU A 227 25.47 -8.45 19.36
CA LEU A 227 25.24 -7.06 19.72
C LEU A 227 25.27 -6.86 21.23
N GLN A 228 24.63 -7.73 22.02
CA GLN A 228 24.62 -7.61 23.48
C GLN A 228 26.02 -7.73 24.08
N GLU A 229 26.84 -8.69 23.61
CA GLU A 229 28.20 -8.88 24.10
C GLU A 229 29.13 -7.67 23.86
N ALA A 230 28.83 -6.88 22.83
CA ALA A 230 29.63 -5.73 22.45
C ALA A 230 29.12 -4.40 23.02
N ILE A 231 28.04 -4.41 23.80
CA ILE A 231 27.59 -3.20 24.50
C ILE A 231 28.52 -2.94 25.69
N ASP A 232 29.11 -1.75 25.70
CA ASP A 232 29.86 -1.20 26.82
C ASP A 232 29.37 0.22 27.17
N PRO A 233 29.81 0.82 28.30
CA PRO A 233 29.32 2.13 28.75
C PRO A 233 29.56 3.31 27.79
N SER A 234 30.42 3.16 26.79
CA SER A 234 30.64 4.18 25.75
C SER A 234 29.60 4.15 24.63
N ILE A 235 28.82 3.08 24.54
CA ILE A 235 27.76 2.91 23.54
C ILE A 235 26.51 3.66 24.00
N VAL A 236 26.04 4.58 23.16
CA VAL A 236 24.86 5.42 23.41
C VAL A 236 23.76 5.22 22.36
N ALA A 237 24.02 4.43 21.32
CA ALA A 237 23.04 3.98 20.32
C ALA A 237 23.46 2.64 19.72
N VAL A 238 22.49 1.85 19.28
CA VAL A 238 22.72 0.57 18.61
C VAL A 238 22.00 0.53 17.27
N GLY A 239 22.50 -0.22 16.30
CA GLY A 239 21.85 -0.32 15.01
C GLY A 239 22.25 -1.53 14.19
N ALA A 240 21.65 -1.60 13.01
CA ALA A 240 21.99 -2.62 12.02
C ALA A 240 22.03 -2.05 10.59
N ALA A 241 22.97 -2.59 9.81
CA ALA A 241 22.99 -2.51 8.36
C ALA A 241 22.64 -3.87 7.76
N GLY A 242 21.38 -4.02 7.35
CA GLY A 242 20.88 -5.26 6.75
C GLY A 242 19.41 -5.16 6.33
N GLY A 243 18.82 -6.31 6.05
CA GLY A 243 17.38 -6.48 5.87
C GLY A 243 16.61 -6.55 7.17
N ASP A 244 15.30 -6.80 7.07
CA ASP A 244 14.37 -6.70 8.20
C ASP A 244 14.77 -7.60 9.40
N GLY A 245 15.27 -8.81 9.17
CA GLY A 245 15.72 -9.70 10.26
C GLY A 245 16.93 -9.17 11.05
N THR A 246 17.92 -8.58 10.37
CA THR A 246 19.08 -7.97 11.04
C THR A 246 18.67 -6.70 11.79
N ILE A 247 17.74 -5.92 11.22
CA ILE A 247 17.16 -4.75 11.88
C ILE A 247 16.34 -5.15 13.11
N ALA A 248 15.59 -6.25 13.04
CA ALA A 248 14.80 -6.77 14.16
C ALA A 248 15.69 -7.18 15.34
N ALA A 249 16.83 -7.81 15.06
CA ALA A 249 17.83 -8.13 16.08
C ALA A 249 18.37 -6.87 16.78
N ALA A 250 18.73 -5.84 16.02
CA ALA A 250 19.17 -4.57 16.60
C ALA A 250 18.06 -3.88 17.40
N ALA A 251 16.81 -3.92 16.93
CA ALA A 251 15.67 -3.37 17.65
C ALA A 251 15.41 -4.08 18.98
N ALA A 252 15.56 -5.42 19.02
CA ALA A 252 15.47 -6.22 20.24
C ALA A 252 16.53 -5.80 21.29
N VAL A 253 17.75 -5.53 20.84
CA VAL A 253 18.83 -5.06 21.72
C VAL A 253 18.58 -3.61 22.15
N ALA A 254 18.11 -2.76 21.24
CA ALA A 254 17.80 -1.35 21.50
C ALA A 254 16.75 -1.21 22.61
N ILE A 255 15.61 -1.91 22.50
CA ILE A 255 14.55 -1.85 23.52
C ILE A 255 15.02 -2.42 24.86
N SER A 256 15.77 -3.51 24.86
CA SER A 256 16.24 -4.17 26.08
C SER A 256 17.23 -3.30 26.87
N ASN A 257 18.04 -2.50 26.17
CA ASN A 257 19.07 -1.64 26.76
C ASN A 257 18.66 -0.16 26.85
N LYS A 258 17.44 0.20 26.42
CA LYS A 258 16.93 1.58 26.33
C LYS A 258 17.85 2.49 25.51
N LEU A 259 18.40 1.93 24.43
CA LEU A 259 19.26 2.65 23.49
C LEU A 259 18.45 3.04 22.25
N PRO A 260 18.69 4.23 21.67
CA PRO A 260 18.17 4.59 20.35
C PRO A 260 18.63 3.62 19.25
N LEU A 261 17.78 3.44 18.23
CA LEU A 261 17.98 2.54 17.10
C LEU A 261 18.45 3.27 15.84
N VAL A 262 19.57 2.84 15.26
CA VAL A 262 20.04 3.25 13.93
C VAL A 262 19.72 2.17 12.90
N VAL A 263 19.14 2.55 11.77
CA VAL A 263 18.77 1.62 10.68
C VAL A 263 19.50 2.02 9.41
N VAL A 264 20.33 1.15 8.85
CA VAL A 264 20.96 1.34 7.54
C VAL A 264 20.33 0.38 6.53
N PRO A 265 19.61 0.87 5.50
CA PRO A 265 18.81 0.03 4.62
C PRO A 265 19.65 -0.65 3.55
N THR A 266 20.29 -1.79 3.88
CA THR A 266 21.13 -2.56 2.93
C THR A 266 20.49 -3.86 2.47
N GLY A 267 19.29 -4.22 2.95
CA GLY A 267 18.55 -5.40 2.50
C GLY A 267 17.79 -5.23 1.18
N THR A 268 17.17 -6.31 0.70
CA THR A 268 16.46 -6.35 -0.60
C THR A 268 15.12 -5.60 -0.58
N LEU A 269 14.32 -5.76 0.48
CA LEU A 269 12.96 -5.20 0.56
C LEU A 269 12.85 -4.01 1.52
N ASN A 270 13.67 -3.97 2.57
CA ASN A 270 13.79 -2.89 3.56
C ASN A 270 12.44 -2.35 4.01
N HIS A 271 11.50 -3.22 4.39
CA HIS A 271 10.14 -2.82 4.70
C HIS A 271 10.09 -1.87 5.90
N PHE A 272 10.81 -2.20 6.97
CA PHE A 272 10.86 -1.37 8.17
C PHE A 272 11.57 -0.04 7.90
N ALA A 273 12.73 -0.05 7.23
CA ALA A 273 13.46 1.19 6.94
C ALA A 273 12.65 2.15 6.04
N ARG A 274 11.90 1.61 5.07
CA ARG A 274 10.99 2.41 4.23
C ARG A 274 9.85 3.03 5.03
N ASP A 275 9.23 2.26 5.92
CA ASP A 275 8.18 2.76 6.81
C ASP A 275 8.75 3.80 7.79
N LEU A 276 9.95 3.59 8.30
CA LEU A 276 10.68 4.59 9.10
C LEU A 276 10.94 5.85 8.27
N GLY A 277 11.15 5.73 6.96
CA GLY A 277 11.53 6.84 6.10
C GLY A 277 13.04 7.05 6.06
N VAL A 278 13.82 5.96 6.14
CA VAL A 278 15.26 5.95 5.95
C VAL A 278 15.58 5.14 4.70
N TYR A 279 16.14 5.80 3.70
CA TYR A 279 16.28 5.25 2.35
C TYR A 279 17.72 5.01 1.92
N ASP A 280 18.68 5.76 2.46
CA ASP A 280 20.09 5.61 2.16
C ASP A 280 20.99 5.92 3.36
N LEU A 281 22.28 5.62 3.23
CA LEU A 281 23.28 5.86 4.27
C LEU A 281 23.43 7.36 4.59
N ARG A 282 23.18 8.24 3.62
CA ARG A 282 23.33 9.69 3.81
C ARG A 282 22.26 10.22 4.75
N GLU A 283 21.02 9.78 4.62
CA GLU A 283 19.94 10.11 5.55
C GLU A 283 20.24 9.63 6.97
N VAL A 284 20.89 8.47 7.11
CA VAL A 284 21.33 7.96 8.41
C VAL A 284 22.34 8.91 9.04
N VAL A 285 23.39 9.27 8.31
CA VAL A 285 24.44 10.21 8.79
C VAL A 285 23.83 11.56 9.17
N ASP A 286 22.86 12.05 8.41
CA ASP A 286 22.18 13.32 8.67
C ASP A 286 21.41 13.30 9.97
N ALA A 287 20.57 12.27 10.15
CA ALA A 287 19.74 12.09 11.32
C ALA A 287 20.59 11.88 12.58
N THR A 288 21.58 10.99 12.51
CA THR A 288 22.46 10.67 13.65
C THR A 288 23.37 11.84 14.01
N GLY A 289 23.90 12.56 13.02
CA GLY A 289 24.75 13.73 13.22
C GLY A 289 24.02 14.95 13.80
N THR A 290 22.68 14.94 13.81
CA THR A 290 21.86 16.02 14.39
C THR A 290 21.03 15.58 15.59
N GLY A 291 21.00 14.29 15.93
CA GLY A 291 20.18 13.77 17.01
C GLY A 291 18.68 13.74 16.65
N GLU A 292 18.33 13.67 15.37
CA GLU A 292 16.95 13.62 14.92
C GLU A 292 16.44 12.17 14.93
N ALA A 293 15.40 11.94 15.71
CA ALA A 293 14.81 10.62 15.87
C ALA A 293 13.28 10.71 15.97
N VAL A 294 12.62 9.56 15.90
CA VAL A 294 11.18 9.42 16.11
C VAL A 294 10.86 8.20 16.98
N GLU A 295 9.72 8.22 17.65
CA GLU A 295 9.26 7.08 18.42
C GLU A 295 8.80 5.94 17.49
N VAL A 296 9.25 4.72 17.79
CA VAL A 296 8.79 3.51 17.11
C VAL A 296 8.44 2.46 18.15
N ASP A 297 7.21 1.95 18.09
CA ASP A 297 6.79 0.82 18.91
C ASP A 297 7.53 -0.46 18.47
N ILE A 298 7.87 -1.28 19.45
CA ILE A 298 8.37 -2.64 19.24
C ILE A 298 7.36 -3.60 19.88
N ALA A 299 6.86 -4.54 19.09
CA ALA A 299 5.99 -5.59 19.58
C ALA A 299 6.78 -6.83 20.00
N THR A 300 6.16 -7.75 20.71
CA THR A 300 6.72 -9.06 21.05
C THR A 300 5.73 -10.17 20.76
N VAL A 301 6.28 -11.36 20.56
CA VAL A 301 5.55 -12.63 20.70
C VAL A 301 6.29 -13.50 21.72
N GLU A 302 5.60 -13.83 22.79
CA GLU A 302 6.01 -14.83 23.77
C GLU A 302 5.41 -16.17 23.36
N PHE A 303 6.22 -17.22 23.37
CA PHE A 303 5.79 -18.58 23.02
C PHE A 303 6.52 -19.62 23.87
N ASP A 304 5.79 -20.63 24.31
CA ASP A 304 6.35 -21.71 25.13
C ASP A 304 7.14 -22.68 24.25
N THR A 305 8.37 -22.98 24.66
CA THR A 305 9.21 -24.04 24.07
C THR A 305 9.53 -25.10 25.13
N PRO A 306 10.01 -26.31 24.77
CA PRO A 306 10.41 -27.33 25.74
C PRO A 306 11.46 -26.86 26.76
N ASP A 307 12.29 -25.88 26.38
CA ASP A 307 13.35 -25.30 27.22
C ASP A 307 12.85 -24.14 28.10
N GLY A 308 11.56 -23.75 27.98
CA GLY A 308 10.96 -22.62 28.67
C GLY A 308 10.34 -21.58 27.73
N PRO A 309 9.69 -20.54 28.28
CA PRO A 309 9.10 -19.46 27.48
C PRO A 309 10.20 -18.68 26.77
N ARG A 310 10.01 -18.42 25.47
CA ARG A 310 10.88 -17.56 24.66
C ARG A 310 10.11 -16.32 24.23
N THR A 311 10.82 -15.20 24.17
CA THR A 311 10.28 -13.93 23.69
C THR A 311 11.02 -13.52 22.42
N HIS A 312 10.28 -13.19 21.38
CA HIS A 312 10.83 -12.63 20.14
C HIS A 312 10.26 -11.24 19.90
N HIS A 313 11.11 -10.28 19.56
CA HIS A 313 10.70 -8.92 19.26
C HIS A 313 10.31 -8.80 17.78
N LEU A 314 9.31 -7.96 17.51
CA LEU A 314 8.68 -7.81 16.21
C LEU A 314 8.78 -6.35 15.79
N ILE A 315 9.41 -6.09 14.64
CA ILE A 315 9.43 -4.75 14.05
C ILE A 315 8.33 -4.57 13.01
N ASN A 316 7.89 -5.63 12.33
CA ASN A 316 6.86 -5.54 11.30
C ASN A 316 5.62 -6.37 11.65
N THR A 317 5.73 -7.71 11.63
CA THR A 317 4.56 -8.60 11.68
C THR A 317 4.89 -9.98 12.22
N ALA A 318 3.93 -10.62 12.88
CA ALA A 318 3.89 -12.04 13.13
C ALA A 318 2.63 -12.68 12.53
N SER A 319 2.68 -13.98 12.24
CA SER A 319 1.53 -14.72 11.73
C SER A 319 1.61 -16.21 12.04
N ILE A 320 0.44 -16.85 12.07
CA ILE A 320 0.27 -18.30 12.20
C ILE A 320 -0.70 -18.83 11.14
N GLY A 321 -0.55 -20.11 10.81
CA GLY A 321 -1.35 -20.77 9.77
C GLY A 321 -0.85 -20.45 8.37
N ALA A 322 -1.75 -20.27 7.42
CA ALA A 322 -1.41 -20.25 6.00
C ALA A 322 -0.87 -18.90 5.46
N TYR A 323 -0.71 -17.89 6.31
CA TYR A 323 -0.31 -16.54 5.88
C TYR A 323 1.12 -16.44 5.32
N PRO A 324 2.16 -17.07 5.91
CA PRO A 324 3.51 -17.02 5.34
C PRO A 324 3.56 -17.56 3.91
N GLU A 325 2.87 -18.68 3.65
CA GLU A 325 2.79 -19.28 2.30
C GLU A 325 2.02 -18.37 1.33
N LEU A 326 0.97 -17.68 1.79
CA LEU A 326 0.25 -16.68 1.00
C LEU A 326 1.17 -15.54 0.54
N VAL A 327 1.95 -14.97 1.46
CA VAL A 327 2.89 -13.87 1.16
C VAL A 327 3.98 -14.34 0.18
N ARG A 328 4.57 -15.51 0.44
CA ARG A 328 5.60 -16.11 -0.42
C ARG A 328 5.11 -16.36 -1.85
N LEU A 329 3.90 -16.91 -2.01
CA LEU A 329 3.31 -17.13 -3.34
C LEU A 329 2.94 -15.81 -4.04
N ARG A 330 2.45 -14.81 -3.29
CA ARG A 330 2.18 -13.47 -3.82
C ARG A 330 3.46 -12.86 -4.40
N GLU A 331 4.53 -12.82 -3.62
CA GLU A 331 5.81 -12.21 -4.03
C GLU A 331 6.38 -12.87 -5.29
N LYS A 332 6.36 -14.20 -5.33
CA LYS A 332 6.81 -14.97 -6.50
C LYS A 332 6.06 -14.61 -7.78
N TRP A 333 4.80 -14.21 -7.69
CA TRP A 333 3.95 -13.90 -8.86
C TRP A 333 3.75 -12.42 -9.10
N GLU A 334 4.15 -11.57 -8.16
CA GLU A 334 3.95 -10.12 -8.21
C GLU A 334 4.63 -9.49 -9.42
N ASP A 335 5.87 -9.88 -9.71
CA ASP A 335 6.64 -9.34 -10.84
C ASP A 335 5.97 -9.63 -12.20
N ARG A 336 5.25 -10.75 -12.31
CA ARG A 336 4.65 -11.20 -13.56
C ARG A 336 3.24 -10.66 -13.75
N TRP A 337 2.42 -10.67 -12.71
CA TRP A 337 0.98 -10.39 -12.80
C TRP A 337 0.55 -9.10 -12.07
N GLY A 338 1.47 -8.45 -11.35
CA GLY A 338 1.19 -7.32 -10.48
C GLY A 338 0.59 -7.73 -9.13
N LYS A 339 0.62 -6.80 -8.17
CA LYS A 339 0.23 -7.01 -6.77
C LYS A 339 -1.12 -7.71 -6.57
N TRP A 340 -2.19 -7.17 -7.14
CA TRP A 340 -3.56 -7.65 -6.88
C TRP A 340 -3.89 -9.00 -7.51
N PRO A 341 -3.59 -9.24 -8.81
CA PRO A 341 -3.82 -10.56 -9.40
C PRO A 341 -2.94 -11.65 -8.76
N ALA A 342 -1.69 -11.33 -8.43
CA ALA A 342 -0.80 -12.24 -7.73
C ALA A 342 -1.37 -12.63 -6.35
N PHE A 343 -1.86 -11.64 -5.59
CA PHE A 343 -2.46 -11.90 -4.29
C PHE A 343 -3.73 -12.76 -4.38
N ALA A 344 -4.63 -12.46 -5.33
CA ALA A 344 -5.86 -13.24 -5.50
C ALA A 344 -5.56 -14.70 -5.89
N ALA A 345 -4.61 -14.91 -6.80
CA ALA A 345 -4.16 -16.25 -7.17
C ALA A 345 -3.50 -16.98 -6.01
N ALA A 346 -2.62 -16.30 -5.26
CA ALA A 346 -1.96 -16.85 -4.08
C ALA A 346 -2.99 -17.27 -3.03
N LEU A 347 -4.00 -16.43 -2.75
CA LEU A 347 -5.08 -16.76 -1.82
C LEU A 347 -5.84 -18.02 -2.24
N VAL A 348 -6.19 -18.15 -3.52
CA VAL A 348 -6.88 -19.34 -4.04
C VAL A 348 -6.03 -20.60 -3.83
N VAL A 349 -4.74 -20.55 -4.16
CA VAL A 349 -3.84 -21.71 -4.08
C VAL A 349 -3.54 -22.07 -2.63
N THR A 350 -3.22 -21.08 -1.80
CA THR A 350 -2.97 -21.27 -0.36
C THR A 350 -4.19 -21.88 0.32
N LEU A 351 -5.38 -21.32 0.14
CA LEU A 351 -6.59 -21.84 0.80
C LEU A 351 -7.00 -23.23 0.32
N ARG A 352 -6.66 -23.62 -0.93
CA ARG A 352 -6.93 -24.98 -1.43
C ARG A 352 -6.06 -26.04 -0.74
N ARG A 353 -4.85 -25.68 -0.32
CA ARG A 353 -3.87 -26.60 0.28
C ARG A 353 -3.81 -26.52 1.81
N ALA A 354 -4.17 -25.37 2.37
CA ALA A 354 -4.09 -25.11 3.79
C ALA A 354 -5.08 -25.98 4.59
N GLU A 355 -4.63 -26.38 5.77
CA GLU A 355 -5.45 -26.95 6.83
C GLU A 355 -5.81 -25.84 7.84
N PRO A 356 -7.06 -25.79 8.33
CA PRO A 356 -7.44 -24.84 9.36
C PRO A 356 -6.67 -25.08 10.66
N ILE A 357 -6.24 -24.00 11.30
CA ILE A 357 -5.75 -24.03 12.68
C ILE A 357 -6.91 -23.71 13.63
N ARG A 358 -7.03 -24.47 14.72
CA ARG A 358 -8.02 -24.21 15.75
C ARG A 358 -7.40 -23.37 16.85
N ALA A 359 -7.86 -22.13 16.98
CA ALA A 359 -7.30 -21.12 17.86
C ALA A 359 -8.38 -20.50 18.75
N ARG A 360 -8.04 -20.26 20.01
CA ARG A 360 -8.86 -19.53 20.97
C ARG A 360 -8.45 -18.07 20.97
N ILE A 361 -9.37 -17.19 20.59
CA ILE A 361 -9.23 -15.73 20.58
C ILE A 361 -10.41 -15.17 21.38
N ASP A 362 -10.15 -14.29 22.35
CA ASP A 362 -11.18 -13.72 23.25
C ASP A 362 -12.09 -14.79 23.90
N ASP A 363 -11.48 -15.84 24.45
CA ASP A 363 -12.18 -16.96 25.09
C ASP A 363 -13.11 -17.77 24.18
N ARG A 364 -13.02 -17.59 22.85
CA ARG A 364 -13.79 -18.35 21.86
C ARG A 364 -12.89 -19.11 20.92
N TRP A 365 -13.21 -20.39 20.74
CA TRP A 365 -12.54 -21.23 19.74
C TRP A 365 -13.05 -20.90 18.34
N HIS A 366 -12.11 -20.70 17.42
CA HIS A 366 -12.32 -20.45 16.01
C HIS A 366 -11.43 -21.35 15.18
N ASP A 367 -11.95 -21.91 14.10
CA ASP A 367 -11.11 -22.47 13.05
C ASP A 367 -10.70 -21.33 12.12
N LEU A 368 -9.40 -21.17 11.90
CA LEU A 368 -8.80 -20.10 11.13
C LEU A 368 -7.97 -20.66 9.97
N TRP A 369 -8.01 -20.02 8.81
CA TRP A 369 -7.02 -20.22 7.76
C TRP A 369 -5.68 -19.59 8.14
N PHE A 370 -5.72 -18.42 8.77
CA PHE A 370 -4.56 -17.74 9.31
C PHE A 370 -4.97 -16.66 10.32
N LEU A 371 -3.99 -16.26 11.13
CA LEU A 371 -4.00 -15.07 11.97
C LEU A 371 -2.73 -14.27 11.67
N PHE A 372 -2.91 -12.97 11.52
CA PHE A 372 -1.90 -11.96 11.29
C PHE A 372 -1.90 -10.97 12.46
N VAL A 373 -0.72 -10.62 12.94
CA VAL A 373 -0.50 -9.64 14.00
C VAL A 373 0.56 -8.65 13.51
N GLY A 374 0.16 -7.42 13.25
CA GLY A 374 1.08 -6.34 12.86
C GLY A 374 1.54 -5.52 14.06
N ASN A 375 2.80 -5.08 14.05
CA ASN A 375 3.31 -4.05 14.95
C ASN A 375 2.86 -2.66 14.44
N GLY A 376 1.84 -2.08 15.05
CA GLY A 376 1.17 -0.86 14.59
C GLY A 376 -0.04 -1.13 13.67
N PRO A 377 -0.85 -0.09 13.42
CA PRO A 377 -2.02 -0.16 12.55
C PRO A 377 -1.63 -0.31 11.07
N TYR A 378 -2.06 -1.41 10.43
CA TYR A 378 -1.90 -1.55 8.98
C TYR A 378 -3.09 -0.97 8.22
N HIS A 379 -2.85 -0.54 6.99
CA HIS A 379 -3.86 -0.06 6.06
C HIS A 379 -3.81 -0.86 4.75
N PRO A 380 -4.95 -0.95 4.03
CA PRO A 380 -6.28 -0.46 4.43
C PRO A 380 -6.97 -1.37 5.45
N HIS A 381 -7.82 -0.79 6.30
CA HIS A 381 -8.78 -1.52 7.12
C HIS A 381 -9.78 -2.27 6.25
N GLY A 382 -10.21 -3.45 6.71
CA GLY A 382 -11.16 -4.29 5.99
C GLY A 382 -10.63 -4.84 4.66
N ALA A 383 -9.31 -4.97 4.56
CA ALA A 383 -8.59 -5.40 3.36
C ALA A 383 -7.29 -6.13 3.75
N VAL A 384 -6.50 -6.49 2.75
CA VAL A 384 -5.17 -7.08 2.95
C VAL A 384 -4.25 -6.01 3.55
N PRO A 385 -3.55 -6.28 4.67
CA PRO A 385 -2.59 -5.34 5.23
C PRO A 385 -1.48 -5.05 4.21
N ALA A 386 -1.21 -3.77 3.95
CA ALA A 386 -0.31 -3.35 2.88
C ALA A 386 0.80 -2.40 3.34
N PHE A 387 0.50 -1.45 4.22
CA PHE A 387 1.47 -0.49 4.77
C PHE A 387 1.01 0.00 6.14
N ARG A 388 1.92 0.57 6.93
CA ARG A 388 1.60 1.27 8.18
C ARG A 388 1.44 2.76 7.95
N SER A 389 0.45 3.37 8.58
CA SER A 389 0.27 4.82 8.57
C SER A 389 1.04 5.49 9.72
N ARG A 390 1.23 4.77 10.83
CA ARG A 390 1.95 5.23 12.02
C ARG A 390 2.82 4.12 12.61
N LEU A 391 3.89 4.53 13.31
CA LEU A 391 4.83 3.61 13.99
C LEU A 391 4.72 3.62 15.53
N ASP A 392 3.88 4.48 16.10
CA ASP A 392 3.97 4.91 17.51
C ASP A 392 2.63 4.93 18.27
N GLU A 393 1.60 4.23 17.77
CA GLU A 393 0.26 4.23 18.38
C GLU A 393 0.16 3.36 19.65
N GLY A 394 1.10 2.46 19.87
CA GLY A 394 1.12 1.47 20.94
C GLY A 394 0.02 0.43 20.77
N LEU A 395 -0.28 0.03 19.54
CA LEU A 395 -1.34 -0.93 19.19
C LEU A 395 -0.82 -2.02 18.25
N LEU A 396 -1.29 -3.25 18.46
CA LEU A 396 -1.20 -4.36 17.52
C LEU A 396 -2.38 -4.33 16.56
N ASP A 397 -2.15 -4.66 15.29
CA ASP A 397 -3.21 -4.90 14.30
C ASP A 397 -3.43 -6.40 14.10
N VAL A 398 -4.54 -6.90 14.63
CA VAL A 398 -4.88 -8.33 14.65
C VAL A 398 -5.91 -8.61 13.58
N ARG A 399 -5.56 -9.41 12.57
CA ARG A 399 -6.44 -9.78 11.45
C ARG A 399 -6.50 -11.29 11.29
N TRP A 400 -7.68 -11.85 11.08
CA TRP A 400 -7.83 -13.29 10.89
C TRP A 400 -8.83 -13.62 9.80
N LEU A 401 -8.60 -14.78 9.17
CA LEU A 401 -9.52 -15.33 8.19
C LEU A 401 -10.09 -16.64 8.73
N ARG A 402 -11.38 -16.65 9.01
CA ARG A 402 -12.14 -17.79 9.57
C ARG A 402 -12.36 -18.90 8.55
N ALA A 403 -12.13 -20.13 8.98
CA ALA A 403 -12.40 -21.37 8.27
C ALA A 403 -13.76 -22.00 8.65
N ASP A 404 -14.24 -21.75 9.88
CA ASP A 404 -15.50 -22.26 10.46
C ASP A 404 -16.80 -21.71 9.82
N VAL A 405 -16.69 -20.80 8.86
CA VAL A 405 -17.83 -20.25 8.12
C VAL A 405 -18.14 -21.10 6.89
N ARG A 406 -19.43 -21.40 6.65
CA ARG A 406 -19.87 -22.15 5.46
C ARG A 406 -19.37 -21.49 4.17
N PHE A 407 -18.72 -22.29 3.31
CA PHE A 407 -18.05 -21.84 2.09
C PHE A 407 -16.98 -20.76 2.32
N SER A 408 -16.27 -20.79 3.46
CA SER A 408 -15.26 -19.79 3.85
C SER A 408 -14.28 -19.45 2.73
N ARG A 409 -13.72 -20.46 2.05
CA ARG A 409 -12.80 -20.28 0.92
C ARG A 409 -13.40 -19.44 -0.21
N THR A 410 -14.55 -19.86 -0.74
CA THR A 410 -15.25 -19.17 -1.83
C THR A 410 -15.64 -17.76 -1.42
N ARG A 411 -16.14 -17.59 -0.19
CA ARG A 411 -16.51 -16.29 0.36
C ARG A 411 -15.30 -15.36 0.49
N ALA A 412 -14.15 -15.84 0.94
CA ALA A 412 -12.93 -15.05 1.06
C ALA A 412 -12.45 -14.56 -0.31
N VAL A 413 -12.38 -15.47 -1.29
CA VAL A 413 -11.96 -15.14 -2.67
C VAL A 413 -12.93 -14.17 -3.32
N LEU A 414 -14.24 -14.43 -3.28
CA LEU A 414 -15.24 -13.54 -3.85
C LEU A 414 -15.23 -12.18 -3.17
N ALA A 415 -15.15 -12.13 -1.83
CA ALA A 415 -15.12 -10.88 -1.09
C ALA A 415 -13.86 -10.07 -1.38
N LEU A 416 -12.70 -10.70 -1.55
CA LEU A 416 -11.48 -10.03 -2.01
C LEU A 416 -11.68 -9.47 -3.43
N MET A 417 -12.22 -10.26 -4.36
CA MET A 417 -12.44 -9.85 -5.76
C MET A 417 -13.38 -8.65 -5.89
N VAL A 418 -14.38 -8.53 -5.01
CA VAL A 418 -15.29 -7.37 -4.97
C VAL A 418 -14.90 -6.31 -3.94
N ALA A 419 -13.68 -6.38 -3.37
CA ALA A 419 -13.18 -5.40 -2.41
C ALA A 419 -14.05 -5.23 -1.15
N ALA A 420 -14.69 -6.31 -0.71
CA ALA A 420 -15.61 -6.34 0.41
C ALA A 420 -15.20 -7.36 1.49
N ILE A 421 -13.91 -7.75 1.54
CA ILE A 421 -13.43 -8.74 2.51
C ILE A 421 -13.71 -8.28 3.95
N GLY A 422 -13.53 -6.99 4.27
CA GLY A 422 -13.87 -6.40 5.56
C GLY A 422 -15.35 -6.48 5.96
N HIS A 423 -16.28 -6.66 5.02
CA HIS A 423 -17.71 -6.85 5.35
C HIS A 423 -18.10 -8.33 5.35
N SER A 424 -17.19 -9.23 5.00
CA SER A 424 -17.45 -10.66 4.98
C SER A 424 -17.28 -11.24 6.37
N ARG A 425 -18.25 -12.04 6.81
CA ARG A 425 -18.18 -12.79 8.09
C ARG A 425 -16.98 -13.72 8.23
N VAL A 426 -16.26 -13.99 7.14
CA VAL A 426 -15.04 -14.79 7.13
C VAL A 426 -13.82 -14.03 7.60
N TYR A 427 -13.87 -12.69 7.64
CA TYR A 427 -12.76 -11.84 8.02
C TYR A 427 -13.06 -11.18 9.36
N GLY A 428 -12.06 -11.12 10.22
CA GLY A 428 -12.08 -10.33 11.44
C GLY A 428 -10.83 -9.47 11.52
N GLU A 429 -11.00 -8.31 12.14
CA GLU A 429 -9.94 -7.33 12.36
C GLU A 429 -10.20 -6.62 13.68
N ARG A 430 -9.14 -6.39 14.45
CA ARG A 430 -9.19 -5.60 15.67
C ARG A 430 -7.82 -5.01 15.97
N GLN A 431 -7.83 -3.81 16.54
CA GLN A 431 -6.63 -3.19 17.12
C GLN A 431 -6.67 -3.34 18.64
N MET A 432 -5.56 -3.77 19.24
CA MET A 432 -5.46 -3.99 20.70
C MET A 432 -4.01 -3.90 21.17
N ARG A 433 -3.78 -3.71 22.48
CA ARG A 433 -2.41 -3.64 23.04
C ARG A 433 -1.76 -4.99 23.27
N GLU A 434 -2.59 -6.00 23.49
CA GLU A 434 -2.17 -7.35 23.87
C GLU A 434 -3.18 -8.36 23.33
N LEU A 435 -2.69 -9.50 22.86
CA LEU A 435 -3.46 -10.62 22.36
C LEU A 435 -2.87 -11.93 22.88
N THR A 436 -3.68 -12.74 23.57
CA THR A 436 -3.33 -14.12 23.89
C THR A 436 -4.08 -15.08 22.98
N VAL A 437 -3.36 -16.03 22.39
CA VAL A 437 -3.89 -17.06 21.50
C VAL A 437 -3.50 -18.43 22.05
N ALA A 438 -4.48 -19.28 22.30
CA ALA A 438 -4.23 -20.69 22.60
C ALA A 438 -4.60 -21.55 21.39
N LEU A 439 -3.79 -22.56 21.09
CA LEU A 439 -3.92 -23.43 19.93
C LEU A 439 -4.19 -24.86 20.39
N ASP A 440 -5.16 -25.50 19.72
CA ASP A 440 -5.55 -26.90 20.00
C ASP A 440 -4.39 -27.88 19.72
N ALA A 441 -3.56 -27.55 18.73
CA ALA A 441 -2.33 -28.25 18.40
C ALA A 441 -1.19 -27.24 18.22
N PRO A 442 0.09 -27.64 18.45
CA PRO A 442 1.21 -26.74 18.23
C PRO A 442 1.26 -26.27 16.77
N ALA A 443 1.41 -24.97 16.55
CA ALA A 443 1.59 -24.41 15.21
C ALA A 443 2.86 -23.57 15.12
N PRO A 444 3.53 -23.55 13.96
CA PRO A 444 4.67 -22.68 13.74
C PRO A 444 4.22 -21.22 13.74
N VAL A 445 4.98 -20.37 14.42
CA VAL A 445 4.85 -18.92 14.39
C VAL A 445 5.93 -18.33 13.50
N ALA A 446 5.50 -17.54 12.52
CA ALA A 446 6.39 -16.77 11.66
C ALA A 446 6.41 -15.31 12.15
N ALA A 447 7.59 -14.76 12.37
CA ALA A 447 7.84 -13.39 12.79
C ALA A 447 8.84 -12.74 11.82
N ASP A 448 8.50 -11.54 11.33
CA ASP A 448 9.31 -10.74 10.42
C ASP A 448 9.87 -11.51 9.20
N GLY A 449 9.15 -12.54 8.75
CA GLY A 449 9.48 -13.36 7.58
C GLY A 449 10.13 -14.72 7.89
N GLU A 450 10.48 -14.99 9.15
CA GLU A 450 11.15 -16.22 9.57
C GLU A 450 10.33 -17.02 10.58
N VAL A 451 10.47 -18.34 10.60
CA VAL A 451 9.80 -19.20 11.60
C VAL A 451 10.62 -19.17 12.88
N VAL A 452 10.07 -18.62 13.95
CA VAL A 452 10.79 -18.43 15.23
C VAL A 452 10.55 -19.54 16.25
N GLY A 453 9.51 -20.35 16.04
CA GLY A 453 9.22 -21.49 16.90
C GLY A 453 7.87 -22.13 16.61
N THR A 454 7.54 -23.13 17.41
CA THR A 454 6.25 -23.83 17.39
C THR A 454 5.72 -23.88 18.82
N SER A 455 4.48 -23.47 19.04
CA SER A 455 3.91 -23.47 20.40
C SER A 455 2.40 -23.69 20.42
N HIS A 456 1.88 -24.04 21.59
CA HIS A 456 0.45 -24.09 21.90
C HIS A 456 -0.10 -22.75 22.37
N THR A 457 0.73 -21.91 22.98
CA THR A 457 0.30 -20.64 23.55
C THR A 457 1.17 -19.54 22.99
N LEU A 458 0.52 -18.48 22.51
CA LEU A 458 1.19 -17.30 21.98
C LEU A 458 0.63 -16.07 22.67
N ARG A 459 1.51 -15.19 23.15
CA ARG A 459 1.11 -13.91 23.73
C ARG A 459 1.81 -12.79 22.98
N PHE A 460 1.03 -11.99 22.29
CA PHE A 460 1.51 -10.82 21.56
C PHE A 460 1.24 -9.56 22.39
N ALA A 461 2.22 -8.68 22.49
CA ALA A 461 2.07 -7.41 23.20
C ALA A 461 2.94 -6.32 22.55
N ILE A 462 2.64 -5.05 22.87
CA ILE A 462 3.61 -3.97 22.65
C ILE A 462 4.59 -3.97 23.81
N ALA A 463 5.87 -4.22 23.53
CA ALA A 463 6.92 -4.26 24.53
C ALA A 463 7.32 -2.86 25.00
N GLY A 464 7.30 -1.88 24.09
CA GLY A 464 7.62 -0.50 24.41
C GLY A 464 7.95 0.30 23.16
N ARG A 465 8.62 1.43 23.35
CA ARG A 465 9.05 2.33 22.29
C ARG A 465 10.56 2.51 22.31
N VAL A 466 11.12 2.69 21.12
CA VAL A 466 12.53 3.06 20.91
C VAL A 466 12.57 4.32 20.07
N ALA A 467 13.48 5.22 20.40
CA ALA A 467 13.82 6.34 19.52
C ALA A 467 14.62 5.80 18.32
N ALA A 468 14.07 5.85 17.12
CA ALA A 468 14.75 5.44 15.89
C ALA A 468 15.19 6.68 15.12
N TYR A 469 16.47 6.74 14.72
CA TYR A 469 16.99 7.89 13.99
C TYR A 469 16.30 8.04 12.64
N ARG A 470 15.81 9.26 12.41
CA ARG A 470 15.11 9.66 11.19
C ARG A 470 15.26 11.15 11.02
N ARG A 471 15.67 11.55 9.82
CA ARG A 471 15.80 12.96 9.46
C ARG A 471 14.44 13.67 9.51
N ASP A 472 14.38 14.79 10.21
CA ASP A 472 13.21 15.66 10.29
C ASP A 472 13.19 16.59 9.08
N GLU A 473 12.30 16.33 8.11
CA GLU A 473 12.22 17.13 6.88
C GLU A 473 11.75 18.57 7.11
N ASP A 474 11.18 18.88 8.27
CA ASP A 474 10.80 20.25 8.61
C ASP A 474 12.01 21.05 9.15
N ASN A 475 13.17 20.39 9.38
CA ASN A 475 14.39 21.08 9.79
C ASN A 475 14.98 21.90 8.61
N PRO A 476 15.11 23.24 8.76
CA PRO A 476 15.68 24.11 7.72
C PRO A 476 17.08 23.72 7.24
N ARG A 477 17.85 22.95 8.03
CA ARG A 477 19.16 22.43 7.63
C ARG A 477 19.11 21.58 6.37
N TRP A 478 17.96 21.00 6.05
CA TRP A 478 17.79 20.05 4.95
C TRP A 478 17.08 20.64 3.72
N GLU A 479 16.78 21.94 3.70
CA GLU A 479 16.03 22.60 2.61
C GLU A 479 16.62 22.32 1.22
N ASN A 480 17.95 22.22 1.12
CA ASN A 480 18.67 21.95 -0.14
C ASN A 480 19.11 20.48 -0.30
N ARG A 481 18.58 19.57 0.53
CA ARG A 481 19.03 18.17 0.60
C ARG A 481 17.94 17.21 0.14
N ALA A 482 17.94 16.94 -1.17
CA ALA A 482 16.96 16.07 -1.80
C ALA A 482 16.97 14.65 -1.22
N ARG A 483 15.77 14.07 -1.02
CA ARG A 483 15.60 12.64 -0.73
C ARG A 483 15.53 11.81 -2.02
N PRO A 484 16.05 10.57 -2.00
CA PRO A 484 15.96 9.64 -3.12
C PRO A 484 14.53 9.14 -3.42
N HIS A 485 13.57 9.27 -2.48
CA HIS A 485 12.20 8.75 -2.65
C HIS A 485 11.09 9.81 -2.55
N HIS A 486 9.98 9.53 -3.23
CA HIS A 486 8.88 10.46 -3.47
C HIS A 486 7.95 10.61 -2.25
N ARG A 487 8.04 11.73 -1.52
CA ARG A 487 6.82 12.38 -0.99
C ARG A 487 6.05 12.94 -2.19
N ARG A 488 4.77 12.61 -2.36
CA ARG A 488 3.98 13.24 -3.43
C ARG A 488 3.96 14.77 -3.21
N PRO A 489 4.34 15.59 -4.21
CA PRO A 489 4.47 17.05 -4.06
C PRO A 489 3.11 17.79 -3.98
N LEU A 490 2.08 17.18 -3.42
CA LEU A 490 0.74 17.76 -3.27
C LEU A 490 0.34 18.00 -1.80
N ALA A 491 1.25 17.80 -0.83
CA ALA A 491 0.99 18.11 0.58
C ALA A 491 0.55 19.58 0.80
N TRP A 492 0.97 20.51 -0.07
CA TRP A 492 0.53 21.92 -0.03
C TRP A 492 -0.96 22.15 -0.37
N LEU A 493 -1.67 21.16 -0.91
CA LEU A 493 -3.13 21.23 -1.15
C LEU A 493 -3.97 20.70 0.02
N THR A 494 -3.36 19.94 0.94
CA THR A 494 -4.02 19.31 2.09
C THR A 494 -3.56 19.88 3.43
N ASP A 495 -2.59 20.79 3.45
CA ASP A 495 -2.21 21.48 4.67
C ASP A 495 -3.34 22.42 5.14
N ARG A 496 -4.21 21.87 5.97
CA ARG A 496 -5.21 22.59 6.76
C ARG A 496 -4.72 22.75 8.21
N ARG A 497 -3.44 23.03 8.42
CA ARG A 497 -2.94 23.50 9.71
C ARG A 497 -2.17 24.81 9.53
N ARG A 498 -2.94 25.89 9.44
CA ARG A 498 -2.57 27.15 10.09
C ARG A 498 -3.21 27.19 11.46
#